data_AF-A0A811Z2B8-F1
#
_entry.id   AF-A0A811Z2B8-F1
#
_cell.length_a   1.000
_cell.length_b   1.000
_cell.length_c   1.000
_cell.angle_alpha   90.00
_cell.angle_beta   90.00
_cell.angle_gamma   90.00
#
_symmetry.space_group_name_H-M   'P 1'
#
loop_
_entity.id
_entity.type
_entity.pdbx_description
1 polymer ?
#
loop_
_entity_poly.entity_id
_entity_poly.type
_entity_poly.pdbx_seq_one_letter_code
_entity_poly.pdbx_strand_id
1 'polypeptide(L)'
;MAKFKNHTMHNQSQKWHRNGIKKPQSQRYKSLKSVDPKFLRNMCFAKKHNKKGLKKMQTNNAKAMTARAETIKALVKPKEVKPKIPKGDSHKLNGLAYTTHPKLRERLYPPKSKAKAQTKAQAVAATPAPAPASTHAAQVPKSPQAPTACQCEDGRTGMTPGLLSAWA
;
A
#
# COMPACT_ATOMS: atom_id res chain seq x y z
N MET A 1 3.35 64.49 -12.24
CA MET A 1 3.35 63.14 -12.85
C MET A 1 3.39 62.10 -11.75
N ALA A 2 2.36 61.26 -11.63
CA ALA A 2 2.29 60.25 -10.58
C ALA A 2 3.18 59.05 -10.94
N LYS A 3 4.07 58.65 -10.03
CA LYS A 3 4.96 57.50 -10.21
C LYS A 3 4.31 56.26 -9.59
N PHE A 4 4.37 55.12 -10.28
CA PHE A 4 3.93 53.83 -9.75
C PHE A 4 5.12 52.87 -9.57
N LYS A 5 4.92 51.78 -8.82
CA LYS A 5 5.95 50.75 -8.61
C LYS A 5 6.03 49.86 -9.85
N ASN A 6 7.21 49.79 -10.47
CA ASN A 6 7.39 49.09 -11.74
C ASN A 6 7.38 47.54 -11.64
N HIS A 7 7.76 46.95 -10.49
CA HIS A 7 7.84 45.48 -10.33
C HIS A 7 7.74 45.03 -8.86
N THR A 8 7.14 43.86 -8.59
CA THR A 8 7.11 43.25 -7.25
C THR A 8 6.94 41.72 -7.27
N MET A 9 7.75 41.03 -6.46
CA MET A 9 7.63 39.58 -6.19
C MET A 9 7.02 39.26 -4.81
N HIS A 10 6.55 40.27 -4.07
CA HIS A 10 6.22 40.17 -2.64
C HIS A 10 5.24 39.03 -2.27
N ASN A 11 4.12 38.91 -2.98
CA ASN A 11 3.09 37.89 -2.69
C ASN A 11 3.15 36.68 -3.63
N GLN A 12 4.21 36.54 -4.44
CA GLN A 12 4.26 35.46 -5.44
C GLN A 12 4.52 34.12 -4.79
N SER A 13 5.50 34.06 -3.87
CA SER A 13 5.82 32.85 -3.11
C SER A 13 4.62 32.35 -2.31
N GLN A 14 3.92 33.24 -1.60
CA GLN A 14 2.75 32.84 -0.80
C GLN A 14 1.66 32.20 -1.67
N LYS A 15 1.40 32.73 -2.87
CA LYS A 15 0.43 32.16 -3.83
C LYS A 15 0.85 30.78 -4.33
N TRP A 16 2.13 30.58 -4.70
CA TRP A 16 2.62 29.27 -5.15
C TRP A 16 2.50 28.20 -4.05
N HIS A 17 2.68 28.60 -2.79
CA HIS A 17 2.59 27.68 -1.65
C HIS A 17 1.16 27.45 -1.15
N ARG A 18 0.15 28.26 -1.53
CA ARG A 18 -1.27 27.99 -1.18
C ARG A 18 -1.72 26.58 -1.60
N ASN A 19 -1.33 26.17 -2.81
CA ASN A 19 -1.65 24.83 -3.35
C ASN A 19 -0.48 23.84 -3.19
N GLY A 20 0.67 24.33 -2.71
CA GLY A 20 1.93 23.62 -2.61
C GLY A 20 2.59 23.39 -3.97
N ILE A 21 3.89 23.66 -4.06
CA ILE A 21 4.68 23.39 -5.26
C ILE A 21 4.89 21.87 -5.35
N LYS A 22 4.14 21.20 -6.23
CA LYS A 22 4.22 19.75 -6.40
C LYS A 22 5.43 19.36 -7.24
N LYS A 23 6.10 18.28 -6.85
CA LYS A 23 7.12 17.62 -7.66
C LYS A 23 6.45 16.91 -8.84
N PRO A 24 7.12 16.78 -10.00
CA PRO A 24 6.59 15.97 -11.10
C PRO A 24 6.42 14.52 -10.64
N GLN A 25 5.34 13.88 -11.09
CA GLN A 25 5.07 12.48 -10.76
C GLN A 25 6.13 11.56 -11.38
N SER A 26 6.75 10.72 -10.57
CA SER A 26 7.63 9.66 -11.06
C SER A 26 6.79 8.46 -11.51
N GLN A 27 7.02 8.00 -12.75
CA GLN A 27 6.39 6.79 -13.30
C GLN A 27 7.43 5.67 -13.38
N ARG A 28 7.01 4.41 -13.10
CA ARG A 28 7.88 3.22 -13.17
C ARG A 28 8.55 3.07 -14.55
N TYR A 29 7.79 3.32 -15.62
CA TYR A 29 8.29 3.30 -16.99
C TYR A 29 8.09 4.68 -17.63
N LYS A 30 9.19 5.32 -18.03
CA LYS A 30 9.18 6.61 -18.75
C LYS A 30 9.02 6.40 -20.26
N SER A 31 8.58 7.44 -20.97
CA SER A 31 8.54 7.43 -22.43
C SER A 31 9.95 7.36 -23.02
N LEU A 32 10.12 6.63 -24.13
CA LEU A 32 11.38 6.56 -24.89
C LEU A 32 11.47 7.66 -25.97
N LYS A 33 10.80 8.79 -25.77
CA LYS A 33 10.87 9.94 -26.67
C LYS A 33 12.29 10.53 -26.63
N SER A 34 12.82 10.91 -27.79
CA SER A 34 14.19 11.43 -27.97
C SER A 34 15.32 10.40 -27.83
N VAL A 35 15.03 9.11 -27.69
CA VAL A 35 16.03 8.05 -27.82
C VAL A 35 16.42 7.89 -29.29
N ASP A 36 17.68 7.55 -29.56
CA ASP A 36 18.22 7.38 -30.92
C ASP A 36 17.29 6.52 -31.81
N PRO A 37 16.82 7.05 -32.96
CA PRO A 37 15.98 6.31 -33.88
C PRO A 37 16.57 4.98 -34.34
N LYS A 38 17.90 4.88 -34.53
CA LYS A 38 18.54 3.63 -34.95
C LYS A 38 18.42 2.55 -33.87
N PHE A 39 18.68 2.92 -32.62
CA PHE A 39 18.43 2.04 -31.46
C PHE A 39 16.96 1.64 -31.34
N LEU A 40 16.02 2.59 -31.46
CA LEU A 40 14.58 2.31 -31.37
C LEU A 40 14.10 1.35 -32.45
N ARG A 41 14.59 1.49 -33.69
CA ARG A 41 14.27 0.56 -34.78
C ARG A 41 14.68 -0.86 -34.42
N ASN A 42 15.93 -1.07 -33.97
CA ASN A 42 16.41 -2.39 -33.57
C ASN A 42 15.61 -2.99 -32.40
N MET A 43 15.36 -2.21 -31.35
CA MET A 43 14.56 -2.65 -30.20
C MET A 43 13.12 -3.02 -30.62
N CYS A 44 12.51 -2.27 -31.54
CA CYS A 44 11.20 -2.61 -32.10
C CYS A 44 11.24 -3.94 -32.87
N PHE A 45 12.27 -4.19 -33.68
CA PHE A 45 12.43 -5.48 -34.38
C PHE A 45 12.62 -6.65 -33.41
N ALA A 46 13.46 -6.50 -32.38
CA ALA A 46 13.64 -7.51 -31.35
C ALA A 46 12.30 -7.84 -30.65
N LYS A 47 11.55 -6.80 -30.25
CA LYS A 47 10.22 -6.96 -29.63
C LYS A 47 9.21 -7.62 -30.58
N LYS A 48 9.25 -7.28 -31.88
CA LYS A 48 8.39 -7.86 -32.93
C LYS A 48 8.57 -9.37 -33.08
N HIS A 49 9.80 -9.87 -32.96
CA HIS A 49 10.12 -11.27 -33.22
C HIS A 49 10.19 -12.18 -31.97
N ASN A 50 9.94 -11.66 -30.76
CA ASN A 50 9.93 -12.46 -29.52
C ASN A 50 8.98 -13.66 -29.55
N LYS A 51 7.88 -13.59 -30.31
CA LYS A 51 6.90 -14.69 -30.45
C LYS A 51 7.53 -15.97 -31.01
N LYS A 52 8.59 -15.88 -31.83
CA LYS A 52 9.25 -17.04 -32.44
C LYS A 52 9.95 -17.94 -31.40
N GLY A 53 10.45 -17.36 -30.31
CA GLY A 53 11.17 -18.08 -29.25
C GLY A 53 10.29 -18.64 -28.13
N LEU A 54 8.98 -18.37 -28.16
CA LEU A 54 8.09 -18.60 -27.03
C LEU A 54 8.05 -20.08 -26.58
N LYS A 55 7.96 -21.03 -27.52
CA LYS A 55 7.91 -22.46 -27.21
C LYS A 55 9.18 -22.95 -26.51
N LYS A 56 10.36 -22.49 -26.97
CA LYS A 56 11.66 -22.84 -26.37
C LYS A 56 11.79 -22.27 -24.97
N MET A 57 11.33 -21.04 -24.77
CA MET A 57 11.31 -20.38 -23.47
C MET A 57 10.36 -21.09 -22.50
N GLN A 58 9.17 -21.49 -22.95
CA GLN A 58 8.19 -22.19 -22.12
C GLN A 58 8.70 -23.55 -21.63
N THR A 59 9.31 -24.34 -22.50
CA THR A 59 9.88 -25.64 -22.11
C THR A 59 11.06 -25.47 -21.14
N ASN A 60 11.93 -24.49 -21.36
CA ASN A 60 13.03 -24.21 -20.44
C ASN A 60 12.50 -23.76 -19.07
N ASN A 61 11.52 -22.85 -19.03
CA ASN A 61 10.89 -22.42 -17.79
C ASN A 61 10.18 -23.57 -17.06
N ALA A 62 9.47 -24.43 -17.78
CA ALA A 62 8.84 -25.61 -17.19
C ALA A 62 9.89 -26.53 -16.55
N LYS A 63 10.99 -26.82 -17.25
CA LYS A 63 12.12 -27.59 -16.70
C LYS A 63 12.73 -26.94 -15.46
N ALA A 64 12.87 -25.62 -15.45
CA ALA A 64 13.38 -24.89 -14.29
C ALA A 64 12.41 -24.96 -13.10
N MET A 65 11.09 -24.90 -13.35
CA MET A 65 10.07 -25.02 -12.31
C MET A 65 10.00 -26.44 -11.73
N THR A 66 10.09 -27.48 -12.57
CA THR A 66 10.12 -28.87 -12.10
C THR A 66 11.34 -29.14 -11.23
N ALA A 67 12.52 -28.69 -11.66
CA ALA A 67 13.75 -28.82 -10.86
C ALA A 67 13.62 -28.10 -9.50
N ARG A 68 13.04 -26.89 -9.48
CA ARG A 68 12.75 -26.18 -8.22
C ARG A 68 11.73 -26.91 -7.34
N ALA A 69 10.72 -27.54 -7.92
CA ALA A 69 9.74 -28.30 -7.16
C ALA A 69 10.37 -29.56 -6.53
N GLU A 70 11.25 -30.24 -7.26
CA GLU A 70 12.00 -31.40 -6.76
C GLU A 70 12.96 -31.01 -5.63
N THR A 71 13.66 -29.88 -5.75
CA THR A 71 14.55 -29.40 -4.69
C THR A 71 13.77 -29.00 -3.44
N ILE A 72 12.63 -28.33 -3.58
CA ILE A 72 11.73 -28.02 -2.45
C ILE A 72 11.22 -29.32 -1.82
N LYS A 73 10.79 -30.30 -2.62
CA LYS A 73 10.33 -31.60 -2.12
C LYS A 73 11.42 -32.36 -1.36
N ALA A 74 12.66 -32.30 -1.83
CA ALA A 74 13.82 -32.88 -1.17
C ALA A 74 14.19 -32.14 0.14
N LEU A 75 14.03 -30.82 0.19
CA LEU A 75 14.22 -30.04 1.41
C LEU A 75 13.13 -30.35 2.46
N VAL A 76 11.88 -30.44 2.02
CA VAL A 76 10.72 -30.75 2.87
C VAL A 76 10.74 -32.20 3.37
N LYS A 77 11.41 -33.11 2.64
CA LYS A 77 11.77 -34.44 3.14
C LYS A 77 13.23 -34.45 3.59
N PRO A 78 13.60 -33.79 4.71
CA PRO A 78 14.97 -33.85 5.17
C PRO A 78 15.33 -35.31 5.43
N LYS A 79 16.43 -35.75 4.81
CA LYS A 79 17.14 -36.98 5.17
C LYS A 79 17.24 -37.04 6.68
N GLU A 80 16.77 -38.14 7.26
CA GLU A 80 16.80 -38.46 8.68
C GLU A 80 18.24 -38.61 9.19
N VAL A 81 18.99 -37.51 9.25
CA VAL A 81 20.15 -37.44 10.14
C VAL A 81 19.58 -37.06 11.49
N LYS A 82 19.39 -38.06 12.36
CA LYS A 82 19.00 -37.85 13.76
C LYS A 82 19.92 -36.79 14.36
N PRO A 83 19.45 -35.57 14.66
CA PRO A 83 20.28 -34.61 15.37
C PRO A 83 20.41 -35.16 16.79
N LYS A 84 21.63 -35.57 17.16
CA LYS A 84 21.94 -36.02 18.52
C LYS A 84 22.07 -34.77 19.38
N ILE A 85 20.93 -34.14 19.66
CA ILE A 85 20.83 -32.93 20.47
C ILE A 85 21.00 -33.36 21.93
N PRO A 86 21.97 -32.80 22.68
CA PRO A 86 22.08 -33.05 24.11
C PRO A 86 20.86 -32.45 24.81
N LYS A 87 20.15 -33.27 25.60
CA LYS A 87 18.98 -32.85 26.38
C LYS A 87 19.49 -32.13 27.63
N GLY A 88 19.58 -30.80 27.59
CA GLY A 88 19.91 -29.94 28.75
C GLY A 88 18.72 -29.08 29.18
N ASP A 89 18.77 -28.54 30.42
CA ASP A 89 17.73 -27.90 31.26
C ASP A 89 17.00 -26.65 30.71
N SER A 90 16.78 -26.60 29.41
CA SER A 90 16.10 -25.53 28.69
C SER A 90 14.63 -25.33 29.08
N HIS A 91 13.98 -26.31 29.72
CA HIS A 91 12.55 -26.22 30.03
C HIS A 91 12.23 -25.13 31.08
N LYS A 92 13.05 -24.99 32.13
CA LYS A 92 12.82 -23.95 33.15
C LYS A 92 13.04 -22.54 32.58
N LEU A 93 14.09 -22.38 31.76
CA LEU A 93 14.43 -21.11 31.12
C LEU A 93 13.43 -20.72 30.02
N ASN A 94 12.96 -21.67 29.21
CA ASN A 94 11.93 -21.45 28.20
C ASN A 94 10.57 -21.07 28.82
N GLY A 95 10.24 -21.62 30.00
CA GLY A 95 9.03 -21.25 30.74
C GLY A 95 9.07 -19.79 31.20
N LEU A 96 10.20 -19.33 31.73
CA LEU A 96 10.41 -17.94 32.13
C LEU A 96 10.38 -16.97 30.93
N ALA A 97 10.99 -17.38 29.81
CA ALA A 97 10.92 -16.62 28.55
C ALA A 97 9.46 -16.49 28.08
N TYR A 98 8.69 -17.58 28.06
CA TYR A 98 7.27 -17.56 27.68
C TYR A 98 6.41 -16.64 28.55
N THR A 99 6.62 -16.63 29.87
CA THR A 99 5.89 -15.74 30.79
C THR A 99 6.24 -14.26 30.65
N THR A 100 7.45 -13.94 30.19
CA THR A 100 7.89 -12.55 30.00
C THR A 100 7.52 -11.99 28.63
N HIS A 101 7.14 -12.85 27.67
CA HIS A 101 6.79 -12.40 26.31
C HIS A 101 5.42 -11.69 26.27
N PRO A 102 5.37 -10.42 25.82
CA PRO A 102 4.18 -9.57 25.97
C PRO A 102 2.94 -10.08 25.22
N LYS A 103 3.11 -10.70 24.03
CA LYS A 103 1.98 -11.25 23.25
C LYS A 103 1.43 -12.58 23.76
N LEU A 104 2.25 -13.38 24.45
CA LEU A 104 1.87 -14.71 24.94
C LEU A 104 1.28 -14.63 26.36
N ARG A 105 1.69 -13.63 27.15
CA ARG A 105 1.18 -13.33 28.50
C ARG A 105 -0.31 -12.94 28.52
N GLU A 106 -0.80 -12.24 27.49
CA GLU A 106 -2.19 -11.75 27.45
C GLU A 106 -3.24 -12.87 27.35
N ARG A 107 -2.86 -14.08 26.92
CA ARG A 107 -3.80 -15.20 26.79
C ARG A 107 -4.09 -15.94 28.10
N LEU A 108 -3.37 -15.64 29.18
CA LEU A 108 -3.46 -16.37 30.46
C LEU A 108 -4.31 -15.69 31.54
N TYR A 109 -4.95 -14.55 31.26
CA TYR A 109 -5.76 -13.85 32.26
C TYR A 109 -7.16 -13.50 31.72
N PRO A 110 -8.26 -14.11 32.21
CA PRO A 110 -9.58 -13.52 32.03
C PRO A 110 -9.69 -12.31 32.97
N PRO A 111 -10.23 -11.16 32.52
CA PRO A 111 -10.34 -9.97 33.35
C PRO A 111 -11.33 -10.22 34.49
N LYS A 112 -10.83 -10.39 35.71
CA LYS A 112 -11.68 -10.44 36.91
C LYS A 112 -12.13 -9.02 37.23
N SER A 113 -13.38 -8.70 36.91
CA SER A 113 -14.04 -7.47 37.34
C SER A 113 -14.21 -7.46 38.87
N LYS A 114 -13.64 -6.46 39.54
CA LYS A 114 -13.97 -6.12 40.93
C LYS A 114 -14.10 -4.60 41.05
N ALA A 115 -15.35 -4.17 41.20
CA ALA A 115 -15.72 -2.89 41.76
C ALA A 115 -15.31 -2.82 43.24
N LYS A 116 -14.71 -1.70 43.68
CA LYS A 116 -15.06 -1.04 44.95
C LYS A 116 -14.43 0.36 45.03
N ALA A 117 -15.27 1.30 45.45
CA ALA A 117 -15.00 2.70 45.67
C ALA A 117 -14.22 2.99 46.96
N GLN A 118 -13.53 4.14 46.98
CA GLN A 118 -13.22 4.99 48.15
C GLN A 118 -12.68 6.30 47.57
N THR A 119 -13.45 7.39 47.51
CA THR A 119 -13.85 8.32 48.58
C THR A 119 -12.66 8.85 49.38
N LYS A 120 -12.21 10.07 49.06
CA LYS A 120 -11.81 11.05 50.08
C LYS A 120 -12.05 12.47 49.55
N ALA A 121 -12.94 13.17 50.24
CA ALA A 121 -13.29 14.56 50.03
C ALA A 121 -12.19 15.50 50.56
N GLN A 122 -12.02 16.64 49.89
CA GLN A 122 -11.69 17.91 50.55
C GLN A 122 -12.62 18.97 49.99
N ALA A 123 -13.37 19.59 50.89
CA ALA A 123 -14.24 20.73 50.66
C ALA A 123 -13.65 21.93 51.39
N VAL A 124 -13.50 23.06 50.70
CA VAL A 124 -13.59 24.41 51.28
C VAL A 124 -14.25 25.31 50.23
N ALA A 125 -15.54 25.61 50.49
CA ALA A 125 -16.27 26.89 50.41
C ALA A 125 -16.07 27.83 49.18
N ALA A 126 -17.07 28.50 48.57
CA ALA A 126 -18.47 28.73 48.87
C ALA A 126 -19.24 29.12 47.57
N THR A 127 -20.54 28.82 47.56
CA THR A 127 -21.63 29.14 46.61
C THR A 127 -22.07 30.63 46.68
N PRO A 128 -23.01 31.17 45.83
CA PRO A 128 -24.07 30.49 45.07
C PRO A 128 -24.36 30.94 43.61
N ALA A 129 -25.18 30.09 42.97
CA ALA A 129 -25.76 30.13 41.62
C ALA A 129 -26.98 31.12 41.52
N PRO A 130 -27.73 31.26 40.38
CA PRO A 130 -28.40 30.16 39.66
C PRO A 130 -28.38 30.21 38.11
N ALA A 131 -28.64 29.05 37.50
CA ALA A 131 -28.93 28.85 36.07
C ALA A 131 -30.38 29.26 35.71
N PRO A 132 -30.81 29.19 34.41
CA PRO A 132 -31.40 27.92 33.95
C PRO A 132 -31.18 27.51 32.48
N ALA A 133 -31.07 26.18 32.31
CA ALA A 133 -31.57 25.25 31.29
C ALA A 133 -32.00 25.67 29.85
N SER A 134 -31.57 24.85 28.87
CA SER A 134 -32.37 24.19 27.80
C SER A 134 -31.45 23.21 27.02
N THR A 135 -31.67 21.88 26.97
CA THR A 135 -32.51 21.04 26.06
C THR A 135 -32.39 21.46 24.58
N HIS A 136 -31.93 20.69 23.59
CA HIS A 136 -32.34 19.36 23.08
C HIS A 136 -31.22 18.76 22.16
N ALA A 137 -30.86 17.48 22.29
CA ALA A 137 -31.20 16.34 21.42
C ALA A 137 -30.70 16.37 19.95
N ALA A 138 -29.88 15.38 19.56
CA ALA A 138 -30.15 14.37 18.50
C ALA A 138 -28.86 13.78 17.88
N GLN A 139 -28.90 12.46 17.67
CA GLN A 139 -27.86 11.55 17.17
C GLN A 139 -27.84 11.53 15.61
N VAL A 140 -26.67 11.49 14.93
CA VAL A 140 -26.05 10.34 14.18
C VAL A 140 -26.95 9.76 13.05
N PRO A 141 -26.52 9.47 11.79
CA PRO A 141 -25.34 8.64 11.44
C PRO A 141 -24.51 8.97 10.17
N LYS A 142 -23.34 8.31 10.16
CA LYS A 142 -22.44 8.04 9.02
C LYS A 142 -23.12 7.19 7.93
N SER A 143 -22.74 7.44 6.68
CA SER A 143 -22.78 6.45 5.60
C SER A 143 -21.50 6.49 4.75
N PRO A 144 -21.11 5.35 4.12
CA PRO A 144 -19.76 5.08 3.63
C PRO A 144 -19.64 5.25 2.12
N GLN A 145 -18.61 5.94 1.63
CA GLN A 145 -18.33 6.01 0.19
C GLN A 145 -17.37 4.91 -0.24
N ALA A 146 -17.86 4.08 -1.16
CA ALA A 146 -17.16 3.01 -1.88
C ALA A 146 -16.16 3.60 -2.92
N PRO A 147 -15.16 2.81 -3.37
CA PRO A 147 -14.04 3.30 -4.16
C PRO A 147 -14.44 3.59 -5.61
N THR A 148 -14.10 4.78 -6.08
CA THR A 148 -14.22 5.18 -7.49
C THR A 148 -13.29 4.32 -8.36
N ALA A 149 -13.88 3.56 -9.27
CA ALA A 149 -13.18 2.86 -10.34
C ALA A 149 -12.56 3.89 -11.30
N CYS A 150 -11.24 3.86 -11.46
CA CYS A 150 -10.56 4.57 -12.55
C CYS A 150 -10.77 3.79 -13.84
N GLN A 151 -11.50 4.39 -14.77
CA GLN A 151 -11.66 3.90 -16.14
C GLN A 151 -10.30 3.94 -16.87
N CYS A 152 -9.89 2.79 -17.41
CA CYS A 152 -8.83 2.69 -18.41
C CYS A 152 -9.48 2.87 -19.78
N GLU A 153 -9.22 3.99 -20.45
CA GLU A 153 -9.61 4.17 -21.85
C GLU A 153 -8.61 3.43 -22.75
N ASP A 154 -8.96 2.19 -23.09
CA ASP A 154 -8.33 1.39 -24.13
C ASP A 154 -8.75 1.92 -25.52
N GLY A 155 -8.03 2.92 -26.02
CA GLY A 155 -8.25 3.45 -27.37
C GLY A 155 -7.72 2.52 -28.47
N ARG A 156 -8.49 1.48 -28.86
CA ARG A 156 -8.40 0.81 -30.18
C ARG A 156 -9.67 0.04 -30.57
N THR A 157 -10.49 0.63 -31.44
CA THR A 157 -11.31 0.00 -32.52
C THR A 157 -12.03 1.16 -33.22
N GLY A 158 -12.14 1.35 -34.53
CA GLY A 158 -11.74 0.66 -35.75
C GLY A 158 -12.43 1.48 -36.86
N MET A 159 -11.72 1.87 -37.91
CA MET A 159 -12.34 2.53 -39.06
C MET A 159 -11.77 1.91 -40.33
N THR A 160 -12.44 0.86 -40.78
CA THR A 160 -12.36 0.34 -42.16
C THR A 160 -13.44 1.04 -42.97
N PRO A 161 -13.12 1.78 -44.05
CA PRO A 161 -14.10 2.02 -45.10
C PRO A 161 -14.01 0.88 -46.12
N GLY A 162 -15.07 0.07 -46.16
CA GLY A 162 -15.30 -0.94 -47.19
C GLY A 162 -15.64 -0.34 -48.55
N LEU A 163 -15.46 -1.19 -49.56
CA LEU A 163 -15.88 -1.06 -50.95
C LEU A 163 -17.15 -0.21 -51.16
N LEU A 164 -17.06 0.77 -52.06
CA LEU A 164 -18.19 1.14 -52.91
C LEU A 164 -17.75 1.02 -54.38
N SER A 165 -18.28 0.00 -55.03
CA SER A 165 -18.29 -0.21 -56.47
C SER A 165 -19.27 0.78 -57.09
N ALA A 166 -18.87 1.51 -58.12
CA ALA A 166 -19.78 2.27 -58.98
C ALA A 166 -19.43 1.97 -60.45
N TRP A 167 -20.36 1.27 -61.11
CA TRP A 167 -20.52 1.28 -62.57
C TRP A 167 -21.34 2.53 -62.93
N ALA A 168 -20.80 3.37 -63.81
CA ALA A 168 -21.49 4.18 -64.82
C ALA A 168 -20.42 4.88 -65.66
#